data_AF-A0A7C3YFP6-F1
#
_entry.id   AF-A0A7C3YFP6-F1
#
_cell.length_a   1.000
_cell.length_b   1.000
_cell.length_c   1.000
_cell.angle_alpha   90.00
_cell.angle_beta   90.00
_cell.angle_gamma   90.00
#
_symmetry.space_group_name_H-M   'P 1'
#
loop_
_entity.id
_entity.type
_entity.pdbx_description
1 polymer ?
#
loop_
_entity_poly.entity_id
_entity_poly.type
_entity_poly.pdbx_seq_one_letter_code
_entity_poly.pdbx_strand_id
1 'polypeptide(L)'
;MAPFPFGKTSTDSVGYQSFAELMQELDAGWQIGPPVYVMVNPVQKNKTVFRMVLWRDGRPRVVSVPDGPDIRQYLLDCHLSQESL
;
A
#
# COMPACT_ATOMS: atom_id res chain seq x y z
N MET A 1 -38.02 9.13 -0.92
CA MET A 1 -37.29 9.20 -2.19
C MET A 1 -36.53 10.53 -2.22
N ALA A 2 -35.24 10.49 -1.94
CA ALA A 2 -34.27 11.58 -2.11
C ALA A 2 -32.90 10.92 -2.34
N PRO A 3 -32.05 11.49 -3.21
CA PRO A 3 -30.94 10.77 -3.85
C PRO A 3 -29.77 10.56 -2.89
N PHE A 4 -29.26 9.33 -2.85
CA PHE A 4 -27.97 9.03 -2.23
C PHE A 4 -26.88 9.81 -2.98
N PRO A 5 -25.97 10.52 -2.28
CA PRO A 5 -24.76 10.98 -2.92
C PRO A 5 -23.96 9.72 -3.24
N PHE A 6 -23.85 9.38 -4.52
CA PHE A 6 -22.80 8.49 -5.01
C PHE A 6 -21.47 9.16 -4.66
N GLY A 7 -20.98 8.85 -3.45
CA GLY A 7 -19.64 9.15 -3.01
C GLY A 7 -18.71 8.64 -4.09
N LYS A 8 -17.96 9.59 -4.65
CA LYS A 8 -16.94 9.43 -5.69
C LYS A 8 -16.37 8.02 -5.64
N THR A 9 -16.60 7.26 -6.71
CA THR A 9 -15.77 6.12 -7.05
C THR A 9 -14.33 6.59 -6.94
N SER A 10 -13.66 6.11 -5.89
CA SER A 10 -12.25 6.33 -5.67
C SER A 10 -11.57 6.09 -7.00
N THR A 11 -11.00 7.18 -7.52
CA THR A 11 -10.11 7.13 -8.66
C THR A 11 -9.16 5.96 -8.41
N ASP A 12 -9.19 4.99 -9.31
CA ASP A 12 -8.12 4.01 -9.52
C ASP A 12 -6.88 4.77 -10.01
N SER A 13 -6.46 5.76 -9.22
CA SER A 13 -5.11 6.27 -9.26
C SER A 13 -4.34 5.17 -8.56
N VAL A 14 -3.52 4.44 -9.31
CA VAL A 14 -2.34 3.79 -8.73
C VAL A 14 -1.42 4.93 -8.24
N GLY A 15 -1.88 5.62 -7.20
CA GLY A 15 -1.17 6.68 -6.52
C GLY A 15 -0.15 6.00 -5.65
N TYR A 16 1.10 6.09 -6.05
CA TYR A 16 2.21 5.67 -5.22
C TYR A 16 2.15 6.46 -3.92
N GLN A 17 1.89 5.78 -2.81
CA GLN A 17 2.00 6.40 -1.48
C GLN A 17 3.46 6.42 -1.07
N SER A 18 3.88 7.52 -0.43
CA SER A 18 5.22 7.60 0.15
C SER A 18 5.31 6.76 1.42
N PHE A 19 6.53 6.34 1.80
CA PHE A 19 6.73 5.62 3.07
C PHE A 19 6.19 6.40 4.29
N ALA A 20 6.31 7.74 4.29
CA ALA A 20 5.75 8.58 5.34
C ALA A 20 4.21 8.54 5.40
N GLU A 21 3.51 8.32 4.29
CA GLU A 21 2.06 8.14 4.29
C GLU A 21 1.67 6.76 4.83
N LEU A 22 2.41 5.71 4.44
CA LEU A 22 2.26 4.38 5.02
C LEU A 22 2.40 4.42 6.55
N MET A 23 3.43 5.08 7.07
CA MET A 23 3.66 5.23 8.51
C MET A 23 2.50 5.95 9.21
N GLN A 24 1.91 6.98 8.58
CA GLN A 24 0.71 7.63 9.11
C GLN A 24 -0.51 6.71 9.11
N GLU A 25 -0.67 5.83 8.12
CA GLU A 25 -1.73 4.82 8.15
C GLU A 25 -1.49 3.82 9.29
N LEU A 26 -0.26 3.33 9.45
CA LEU A 26 0.09 2.44 10.54
C LEU A 26 -0.20 3.05 11.93
N ASP A 27 0.19 4.31 12.13
CA ASP A 27 -0.10 5.07 13.36
C ASP A 27 -1.61 5.29 13.58
N ALA A 28 -2.37 5.49 12.50
CA ALA A 28 -3.83 5.57 12.54
C ALA A 28 -4.52 4.22 12.83
N GLY A 29 -3.75 3.15 13.06
CA GLY A 29 -4.23 1.82 13.44
C GLY A 29 -4.49 0.88 12.26
N TRP A 30 -3.93 1.17 11.08
CA TRP A 30 -3.89 0.19 9.99
C TRP A 30 -2.79 -0.84 10.25
N GLN A 31 -3.00 -2.08 9.81
CA GLN A 31 -2.02 -3.15 9.93
C GLN A 31 -1.68 -3.72 8.56
N ILE A 32 -0.40 -3.96 8.30
CA ILE A 32 0.02 -4.62 7.06
C ILE A 32 -0.32 -6.10 7.17
N GLY A 33 -1.20 -6.56 6.30
CA GLY A 33 -1.47 -7.97 6.08
C GLY A 33 -0.41 -8.56 5.16
N PRO A 34 0.41 -9.53 5.62
CA PRO A 34 1.26 -10.31 4.73
C PRO A 34 0.40 -11.18 3.80
N PRO A 35 0.89 -11.53 2.59
CA PRO A 35 2.22 -11.24 2.04
C PRO A 35 2.33 -9.83 1.42
N VAL A 36 3.54 -9.28 1.40
CA VAL A 36 3.86 -8.04 0.68
C VAL A 36 4.32 -8.40 -0.72
N TYR A 37 3.63 -7.89 -1.73
CA TYR A 37 3.95 -8.17 -3.12
C TYR A 37 4.99 -7.20 -3.67
N VAL A 38 6.03 -7.73 -4.30
CA VAL A 38 7.06 -6.94 -4.96
C VAL A 38 6.78 -6.95 -6.45
N MET A 39 6.61 -5.78 -7.05
CA MET A 39 6.30 -5.63 -8.48
C MET A 39 7.23 -4.60 -9.12
N VAL A 40 7.51 -4.75 -10.41
CA VAL A 40 8.19 -3.71 -11.19
C VAL A 40 7.15 -2.70 -11.69
N ASN A 41 7.40 -1.42 -11.47
CA ASN A 41 6.51 -0.35 -11.90
C ASN A 41 6.36 -0.39 -13.43
N PRO A 42 5.12 -0.56 -13.95
CA PRO A 42 4.90 -0.67 -15.39
C PRO A 42 5.16 0.64 -16.13
N VAL A 43 5.07 1.79 -15.44
CA VAL A 43 5.29 3.13 -15.99
C VAL A 43 6.78 3.49 -15.98
N GLN A 44 7.50 3.10 -14.93
CA GLN A 44 8.95 3.29 -14.79
C GLN A 44 9.61 1.92 -14.67
N LYS A 45 9.93 1.32 -15.82
CA LYS A 45 10.47 -0.06 -15.97
C LYS A 45 11.69 -0.42 -15.11
N ASN A 46 12.28 0.54 -14.39
CA ASN A 46 13.43 0.36 -13.50
C ASN A 46 13.14 0.63 -12.01
N LYS A 47 11.88 0.87 -11.63
CA LYS A 47 11.52 1.10 -10.22
C LYS A 47 10.69 -0.06 -9.70
N THR A 48 11.20 -0.72 -8.68
CA THR A 48 10.44 -1.68 -7.90
C THR A 48 9.41 -0.94 -7.05
N VAL A 49 8.25 -1.54 -6.83
CA VAL A 49 7.19 -1.04 -5.97
C VAL A 49 6.70 -2.18 -5.08
N PHE A 50 6.51 -1.90 -3.80
CA PHE A 50 5.94 -2.80 -2.83
C PHE A 50 4.44 -2.56 -2.75
N ARG A 51 3.66 -3.56 -3.14
CA ARG A 51 2.21 -3.56 -3.03
C ARG A 51 1.81 -4.40 -1.83
N MET A 52 1.15 -3.78 -0.87
CA MET A 52 0.71 -4.44 0.36
C MET A 52 -0.77 -4.18 0.62
N VAL A 53 -1.39 -5.10 1.35
CA VAL A 53 -2.78 -4.97 1.78
C VAL A 53 -2.78 -4.53 3.24
N LEU A 54 -3.25 -3.31 3.49
CA LEU A 54 -3.55 -2.81 4.81
C LEU A 54 -4.93 -3.30 5.25
N TRP A 55 -5.05 -3.67 6.52
CA TRP A 55 -6.29 -4.08 7.15
C TRP A 55 -6.58 -3.17 8.34
N ARG A 56 -7.83 -2.72 8.44
CA ARG A 56 -8.34 -2.01 9.61
C ARG A 56 -9.83 -2.27 9.75
N ASP A 57 -10.27 -2.71 10.93
CA ASP A 57 -11.70 -2.92 11.22
C ASP A 57 -12.40 -3.81 10.16
N GLY A 58 -11.72 -4.85 9.67
CA GLY A 58 -12.23 -5.74 8.62
C GLY A 58 -12.28 -5.13 7.21
N ARG A 59 -11.76 -3.92 7.01
CA ARG A 59 -11.67 -3.26 5.71
C ARG A 59 -10.27 -3.44 5.12
N PRO A 60 -10.14 -4.16 3.98
CA PRO A 60 -8.89 -4.22 3.26
C PRO A 60 -8.68 -2.95 2.42
N ARG A 61 -7.46 -2.46 2.38
CA ARG A 61 -7.01 -1.35 1.52
C ARG A 61 -5.69 -1.74 0.89
N VAL A 62 -5.60 -1.65 -0.43
CA VAL A 62 -4.34 -1.93 -1.14
C VAL A 62 -3.56 -0.65 -1.30
N VAL A 63 -2.28 -0.68 -0.94
CA VAL A 63 -1.36 0.45 -1.09
C VAL A 63 -0.11 0.01 -1.85
N SER A 64 0.41 0.90 -2.68
CA SER A 64 1.63 0.70 -3.46
C SER A 64 2.65 1.75 -3.05
N VAL A 65 3.77 1.30 -2.49
CA VAL A 65 4.87 2.14 -2.02
C VAL A 65 6.06 1.92 -2.94
N PRO A 66 6.66 2.97 -3.52
CA PRO A 66 7.85 2.80 -4.34
C PRO A 66 9.01 2.25 -3.50
N ASP A 67 9.86 1.44 -4.13
CA ASP A 67 11.08 0.96 -3.49
C ASP A 67 11.94 2.13 -3.03
N GLY A 68 12.41 2.00 -1.79
CA GLY A 68 13.21 2.99 -1.11
C GLY A 68 13.93 2.35 0.07
N PRO A 69 15.05 2.95 0.54
CA PRO A 69 15.82 2.41 1.66
C PRO A 69 14.97 2.26 2.92
N ASP A 70 14.08 3.23 3.21
CA ASP A 70 13.23 3.23 4.40
C ASP A 70 12.25 2.06 4.43
N ILE A 71 11.50 1.84 3.34
CA ILE A 71 10.53 0.75 3.27
C ILE A 71 11.23 -0.61 3.28
N ARG A 72 12.38 -0.74 2.62
CA ARG A 72 13.17 -1.98 2.66
C ARG A 72 13.62 -2.32 4.07
N GLN A 73 14.12 -1.32 4.80
CA GLN A 73 14.54 -1.52 6.19
C GLN A 73 13.36 -1.86 7.09
N TYR A 74 12.22 -1.19 6.91
CA TYR A 74 11.00 -1.50 7.66
C TYR A 74 10.49 -2.92 7.41
N LEU A 75 10.44 -3.36 6.14
CA LEU A 75 10.01 -4.72 5.79
C LEU A 75 10.95 -5.79 6.38
N LEU A 76 12.25 -5.50 6.43
CA LEU A 76 13.25 -6.37 7.07
C LEU A 76 13.06 -6.43 8.59
N ASP A 77 12.90 -5.27 9.24
CA ASP A 77 12.67 -5.18 10.69
C ASP A 77 11.39 -5.90 11.12
N CYS A 78 10.30 -5.72 10.36
CA CYS A 78 9.03 -6.38 10.61
C CYS A 78 8.99 -7.86 10.20
N HIS A 79 10.07 -8.43 9.67
CA HIS A 79 10.12 -9.82 9.19
C HIS A 79 8.96 -10.16 8.22
N LEU A 80 8.53 -9.19 7.40
CA LEU A 80 7.39 -9.36 6.51
C LEU A 80 7.80 -10.22 5.30
N SER A 81 7.05 -11.31 5.06
CA SER A 81 7.26 -12.16 3.88
C SER A 81 7.01 -11.37 2.60
N GLN A 82 8.05 -11.25 1.78
CA GLN A 82 8.02 -10.60 0.47
C GLN A 82 7.81 -11.67 -0.60
N GLU A 83 6.73 -11.54 -1.37
CA GLU A 83 6.48 -12.38 -2.54
C GLU A 83 6.67 -11.55 -3.80
N SER A 84 7.62 -11.94 -4.65
CA SER A 84 7.78 -11.35 -5.98
C SER A 84 6.73 -11.95 -6.93
N LEU A 85 5.88 -11.08 -7.50
CA LEU A 85 4.87 -11.43 -8.51
C LEU A 85 5.43 -11.35 -9.93
#